data_AF-A0A7Y6CDN3-F1
#
_entry.id   AF-A0A7Y6CDN3-F1
#
_cell.length_a   1.000
_cell.length_b   1.000
_cell.length_c   1.000
_cell.angle_alpha   90.00
_cell.angle_beta   90.00
_cell.angle_gamma   90.00
#
_symmetry.space_group_name_H-M   'P 1'
#
loop_
_entity.id
_entity.type
_entity.pdbx_description
1 polymer ?
#
loop_
_entity_poly.entity_id
_entity_poly.type
_entity_poly.pdbx_seq_one_letter_code
_entity_poly.pdbx_strand_id
1 'polypeptide(L)'
;MQELFEAIRSLETPRETESFFRDLCTLSELEAMAHRWEVARLVEQGLPYVEIAERTGASTTTVTRVAHWLRHGEGGYRAVLDRATS
;
A
#
# COMPACT_ATOMS: atom_id res chain seq x y z
N MET A 1 12.86 -6.69 13.92
CA MET A 1 11.80 -6.67 12.88
C MET A 1 10.61 -7.54 13.25
N GLN A 2 10.80 -8.77 13.75
CA GLN A 2 9.68 -9.62 14.19
C GLN A 2 8.80 -8.91 15.24
N GLU A 3 9.41 -8.31 16.27
CA GLU A 3 8.69 -7.55 17.32
C GLU A 3 7.83 -6.40 16.75
N LEU A 4 8.29 -5.70 15.70
CA LEU A 4 7.52 -4.63 15.07
C LEU A 4 6.26 -5.19 14.38
N PHE A 5 6.38 -6.31 13.66
CA PHE A 5 5.23 -6.93 13.00
C PHE A 5 4.25 -7.53 14.01
N GLU A 6 4.74 -8.07 15.13
CA GLU A 6 3.91 -8.53 16.24
C GLU A 6 3.15 -7.37 16.89
N ALA A 7 3.81 -6.23 17.11
CA ALA A 7 3.18 -5.01 17.63
C ALA A 7 2.12 -4.44 16.67
N ILE A 8 2.39 -4.41 15.35
CA ILE A 8 1.39 -4.02 14.35
C ILE A 8 0.20 -4.99 14.37
N ARG A 9 0.45 -6.30 14.56
CA ARG A 9 -0.62 -7.31 14.62
C ARG A 9 -1.50 -7.21 15.87
N SER A 10 -1.03 -6.59 16.94
CA SER A 10 -1.81 -6.43 18.18
C SER A 10 -2.78 -5.24 18.17
N LEU A 11 -2.77 -4.40 17.12
CA LEU A 11 -3.67 -3.26 17.00
C LEU A 11 -5.10 -3.74 16.70
N GLU A 12 -6.09 -3.27 17.46
CA GLU A 12 -7.46 -3.79 17.38
C GLU A 12 -8.43 -2.84 16.68
N THR A 13 -8.14 -1.53 16.68
CA THR A 13 -9.03 -0.52 16.11
C THR A 13 -8.36 0.37 15.05
N PRO A 14 -9.14 0.95 14.11
CA PRO A 14 -8.61 1.91 13.14
C PRO A 14 -7.91 3.11 13.81
N ARG A 15 -8.48 3.63 14.91
CA ARG A 15 -7.92 4.77 15.64
C ARG A 15 -6.57 4.47 16.27
N GLU A 16 -6.42 3.29 16.88
CA GLU A 16 -5.13 2.82 17.41
C GLU A 16 -4.09 2.70 16.29
N THR A 17 -4.51 2.15 15.15
CA THR A 17 -3.65 1.99 13.98
C THR A 17 -3.17 3.34 13.46
N GLU A 18 -4.09 4.29 13.25
CA GLU A 18 -3.76 5.65 12.80
C GLU A 18 -2.80 6.35 13.76
N SER A 19 -3.04 6.23 15.08
CA SER A 19 -2.21 6.87 16.11
C SER A 19 -0.81 6.26 16.13
N PHE A 20 -0.71 4.92 16.14
CA PHE A 20 0.57 4.21 16.11
C PHE A 20 1.42 4.57 14.89
N PHE A 21 0.82 4.52 13.69
CA PHE A 21 1.55 4.86 12.47
C PHE A 21 1.91 6.34 12.40
N ARG A 22 1.12 7.22 13.03
CA ARG A 22 1.45 8.64 13.09
C ARG A 22 2.60 8.97 14.04
N ASP A 23 2.75 8.20 15.11
CA ASP A 23 3.90 8.29 16.03
C ASP A 23 5.17 7.67 15.42
N LEU A 24 5.02 6.55 14.70
CA LEU A 24 6.14 5.80 14.11
C LEU A 24 6.71 6.44 12.83
N CYS A 25 5.84 7.01 12.00
CA CYS A 25 6.20 7.48 10.66
C CYS A 25 6.00 8.99 10.50
N THR A 26 6.84 9.59 9.66
CA THR A 26 6.65 10.94 9.16
C THR A 26 5.44 11.02 8.23
N LEU A 27 4.94 12.25 7.98
CA LEU A 27 3.77 12.42 7.10
C LEU A 27 4.08 11.95 5.67
N SER A 28 5.27 12.26 5.17
CA SER A 28 5.71 11.87 3.83
C SER A 28 5.86 10.36 3.66
N GLU A 29 6.25 9.63 4.71
CA GLU A 29 6.29 8.17 4.67
C GLU A 29 4.89 7.56 4.58
N LEU A 30 3.93 8.08 5.36
CA LEU A 30 2.53 7.66 5.29
C LEU A 30 1.91 7.97 3.94
N GLU A 31 2.13 9.17 3.40
CA GLU A 31 1.71 9.55 2.05
C GLU A 31 2.31 8.62 1.00
N ALA A 32 3.61 8.31 1.10
CA ALA A 32 4.26 7.37 0.18
C ALA A 32 3.69 5.94 0.28
N MET A 33 3.32 5.47 1.48
CA MET A 33 2.66 4.18 1.68
C MET A 33 1.24 4.17 1.09
N ALA A 34 0.45 5.21 1.37
CA ALA A 34 -0.90 5.39 0.84
C ALA A 34 -0.90 5.45 -0.69
N HIS A 35 0.07 6.17 -1.27
CA HIS A 35 0.24 6.29 -2.71
C HIS A 35 0.55 4.95 -3.38
N ARG A 36 1.45 4.15 -2.80
CA ARG A 36 1.74 2.78 -3.28
C ARG A 36 0.50 1.89 -3.21
N TRP A 37 -0.29 2.03 -2.14
CA TRP A 37 -1.54 1.28 -1.99
C TRP A 37 -2.56 1.66 -3.07
N GLU A 38 -2.75 2.95 -3.36
CA GLU A 38 -3.62 3.41 -4.43
C GLU A 38 -3.18 2.89 -5.80
N VAL A 39 -1.89 2.99 -6.12
CA VAL A 39 -1.32 2.43 -7.35
C VAL A 39 -1.61 0.93 -7.45
N ALA A 40 -1.39 0.16 -6.37
CA ALA A 40 -1.66 -1.28 -6.36
C ALA A 40 -3.14 -1.59 -6.65
N ARG A 41 -4.07 -0.83 -6.06
CA ARG A 41 -5.52 -0.97 -6.32
C ARG A 41 -5.87 -0.74 -7.79
N LEU A 42 -5.33 0.32 -8.40
CA LEU A 42 -5.61 0.66 -9.80
C LEU A 42 -4.99 -0.36 -10.77
N VAL A 43 -3.81 -0.90 -10.44
CA VAL A 43 -3.20 -1.99 -11.22
C VAL A 43 -4.06 -3.24 -11.16
N GLU A 44 -4.61 -3.59 -9.99
CA GLU A 44 -5.50 -4.74 -9.83
C GLU A 44 -6.82 -4.57 -10.63
N GLN A 45 -7.32 -3.34 -10.72
CA GLN A 45 -8.47 -2.99 -11.57
C GLN A 45 -8.18 -3.05 -13.08
N GLY A 46 -6.94 -3.34 -13.48
CA GLY A 46 -6.56 -3.51 -14.88
C GLY A 46 -6.33 -2.21 -15.65
N LEU A 47 -6.17 -1.07 -14.97
CA LEU A 47 -5.91 0.21 -15.65
C LEU A 47 -4.52 0.21 -16.32
N PRO A 48 -4.36 0.89 -17.47
CA PRO A 48 -3.06 1.10 -18.10
C PRO A 48 -2.11 1.91 -17.20
N TYR A 49 -0.83 1.57 -17.18
CA TYR A 49 0.14 2.19 -16.26
C TYR A 49 0.31 3.71 -16.46
N VAL A 50 0.14 4.19 -17.70
CA VAL A 50 0.18 5.63 -18.00
C VAL A 50 -0.98 6.35 -17.32
N GLU A 51 -2.18 5.79 -17.42
CA GLU A 51 -3.37 6.36 -16.77
C GLU A 51 -3.24 6.33 -15.23
N ILE A 52 -2.66 5.27 -14.68
CA ILE A 52 -2.39 5.19 -13.23
C ILE A 52 -1.39 6.27 -12.81
N ALA A 53 -0.32 6.48 -13.58
CA ALA A 53 0.67 7.52 -13.31
C ALA A 53 0.04 8.91 -13.30
N GLU A 54 -0.85 9.20 -14.26
CA GLU A 54 -1.58 10.48 -14.35
C GLU A 54 -2.55 10.68 -13.18
N ARG A 55 -3.37 9.67 -12.85
CA ARG A 55 -4.37 9.76 -11.78
C ARG A 55 -3.73 9.93 -10.40
N THR A 56 -2.64 9.21 -10.16
CA THR A 56 -2.00 9.17 -8.84
C THR A 56 -0.89 10.22 -8.71
N GLY A 57 -0.41 10.81 -9.80
CA GLY A 57 0.80 11.66 -9.79
C GLY A 57 2.10 10.89 -9.60
N ALA A 58 2.08 9.55 -9.61
CA ALA A 58 3.29 8.74 -9.56
C ALA A 58 4.02 8.75 -10.90
N SER A 59 5.35 8.57 -10.88
CA SER A 59 6.07 8.27 -12.12
C SER A 59 5.73 6.87 -12.64
N THR A 60 5.81 6.68 -13.96
CA THR A 60 5.62 5.37 -14.61
C THR A 60 6.58 4.31 -14.06
N THR A 61 7.81 4.70 -13.67
CA THR A 61 8.76 3.83 -12.96
C THR A 61 8.22 3.35 -11.60
N THR A 62 7.60 4.25 -10.84
CA THR A 62 6.98 3.89 -9.55
C THR A 62 5.80 2.94 -9.76
N VAL A 63 4.94 3.22 -10.74
CA VAL A 63 3.81 2.34 -11.08
C VAL A 63 4.31 0.94 -11.47
N THR A 64 5.32 0.87 -12.34
CA THR A 64 5.91 -0.40 -12.79
C THR A 64 6.48 -1.21 -11.61
N ARG A 65 7.16 -0.55 -10.68
CA ARG A 65 7.71 -1.21 -9.48
C ARG A 65 6.62 -1.75 -8.56
N VAL A 66 5.56 -0.97 -8.30
CA VAL A 66 4.42 -1.45 -7.50
C VAL A 66 3.73 -2.63 -8.19
N ALA A 67 3.48 -2.54 -9.49
CA ALA A 67 2.89 -3.61 -10.27
C ALA A 67 3.73 -4.90 -10.26
N HIS A 68 5.07 -4.77 -10.31
CA HIS A 68 5.98 -5.91 -10.19
C HIS A 68 5.79 -6.64 -8.85
N TRP A 69 5.81 -5.91 -7.72
CA TRP A 69 5.62 -6.49 -6.39
C TRP A 69 4.20 -7.03 -6.16
N LEU A 70 3.18 -6.42 -6.76
CA LEU A 70 1.82 -6.94 -6.73
C LEU A 70 1.71 -8.31 -7.42
N ARG A 71 2.39 -8.48 -8.58
CA ARG A 71 2.27 -9.70 -9.40
C ARG A 71 3.27 -10.80 -9.04
N HIS A 72 4.47 -10.45 -8.59
CA HIS A 72 5.59 -11.37 -8.40
C HIS A 72 6.24 -11.27 -7.01
N GLY A 73 5.67 -10.49 -6.09
CA GLY A 73 6.17 -10.36 -4.72
C GLY A 73 5.64 -11.43 -3.78
N GLU A 74 5.72 -11.14 -2.48
CA GLU A 74 5.33 -12.05 -1.39
C GLU A 74 3.80 -12.20 -1.18
N GLY A 75 2.98 -11.77 -2.13
CA GLY A 75 1.52 -11.88 -2.07
C GLY A 75 0.79 -10.96 -1.08
N GLY A 76 1.52 -10.15 -0.30
CA GLY A 76 0.93 -9.26 0.72
C GLY A 76 -0.10 -8.26 0.18
N TYR A 77 0.17 -7.62 -0.96
CA TYR A 77 -0.83 -6.73 -1.60
C TYR A 77 -2.12 -7.47 -1.93
N ARG A 78 -2.00 -8.62 -2.60
CA ARG A 78 -3.15 -9.42 -3.05
C ARG A 78 -4.01 -9.86 -1.88
N ALA A 79 -3.40 -10.38 -0.81
CA ALA A 79 -4.12 -10.80 0.38
C ALA A 79 -4.96 -9.69 1.03
N VAL A 80 -4.49 -8.44 1.01
CA VAL A 80 -5.23 -7.30 1.55
C VAL A 80 -6.28 -6.79 0.56
N LEU A 81 -5.95 -6.74 -0.75
CA LEU A 81 -6.88 -6.32 -1.81
C LEU A 81 -8.10 -7.24 -1.90
N ASP A 82 -7.90 -8.55 -1.80
CA ASP A 82 -8.97 -9.56 -1.83
C ASP A 82 -9.95 -9.35 -0.66
N ARG A 83 -9.43 -9.04 0.55
CA ARG A 83 -10.24 -8.75 1.75
C ARG A 83 -10.98 -7.43 1.67
N ALA A 84 -10.39 -6.41 1.05
CA ALA A 84 -10.99 -5.08 0.93
C ALA A 84 -12.13 -5.02 -0.11
N THR A 85 -12.23 -6.04 -0.97
CA THR A 85 -13.23 -6.12 -2.05
C THR A 85 -14.34 -7.15 -1.74
N SER A 86 -14.18 -7.96 -0.69
CA SER A 86 -15.16 -8.96 -0.21
C SER A 86 -16.04 -8.38 0.89
#